data_AF-A0A843G411-F1
#
_entry.id   AF-A0A843G411-F1
#
_cell.length_a   1.000
_cell.length_b   1.000
_cell.length_c   1.000
_cell.angle_alpha   90.00
_cell.angle_beta   90.00
_cell.angle_gamma   90.00
#
_symmetry.space_group_name_H-M   'P 1'
#
loop_
_entity.id
_entity.type
_entity.pdbx_description
1 polymer ?
#
loop_
_entity_poly.entity_id
_entity_poly.type
_entity_poly.pdbx_seq_one_letter_code
_entity_poly.pdbx_strand_id
1 'polypeptide(L)'
;MYYFSVVGDELKFLNNSDIRIRVLVDLLNGPLKIRDINKKSLLSYSSISSNVHKLCDEGYVEKIHNSFQLTNLGLIYITILLDFRDVISTITDNSDFWLDHDISSLSIDDLNKLSSLEGSELIRCNSMDIYKTHKEFKRLFKNSRNLKVIFPYLHPEYPKLIRRLILKGIKVDLIVSRDILDGFIKDIGKDVVKKGIYDGNFSIKYLSHDIKIALAISNEFITVGLFKLDGTYDQNRLLLSNKKKAISWGLTIFDSYDDNALPLILD
;
A
#
# COMPACT_ATOMS: atom_id res chain seq x y z
N MET A 1 20.90 -8.26 23.16
CA MET A 1 22.20 -8.57 22.52
C MET A 1 22.19 -9.88 21.71
N TYR A 2 21.26 -10.82 21.96
CA TYR A 2 21.14 -12.09 21.21
C TYR A 2 20.38 -12.00 19.87
N TYR A 3 19.50 -11.00 19.70
CA TYR A 3 18.68 -10.85 18.48
C TYR A 3 19.48 -10.42 17.23
N PHE A 4 20.53 -9.59 17.39
CA PHE A 4 21.29 -9.05 16.26
C PHE A 4 22.29 -10.06 15.66
N SER A 5 22.71 -11.10 16.39
CA SER A 5 23.68 -12.08 15.89
C SER A 5 23.07 -13.05 14.87
N VAL A 6 21.84 -13.50 15.10
CA VAL A 6 21.15 -14.45 14.21
C VAL A 6 20.84 -13.83 12.84
N VAL A 7 20.34 -12.60 12.83
CA VAL A 7 20.04 -11.87 11.59
C VAL A 7 21.32 -11.52 10.82
N GLY A 8 22.40 -11.16 11.54
CA GLY A 8 23.66 -10.77 10.93
C GLY A 8 24.34 -11.89 10.14
N ASP A 9 24.34 -13.11 10.65
CA ASP A 9 25.02 -14.24 9.99
C ASP A 9 24.21 -14.80 8.82
N GLU A 10 22.88 -14.82 8.94
CA GLU A 10 21.97 -15.19 7.86
C GLU A 10 22.01 -14.17 6.71
N LEU A 11 22.01 -12.88 7.03
CA LEU A 11 22.24 -11.83 6.04
C LEU A 11 23.64 -11.98 5.41
N LYS A 12 24.71 -12.21 6.17
CA LYS A 12 26.04 -12.42 5.57
C LYS A 12 26.08 -13.63 4.63
N PHE A 13 25.40 -14.73 4.95
CA PHE A 13 25.46 -15.92 4.10
C PHE A 13 24.82 -15.70 2.73
N LEU A 14 23.71 -14.99 2.61
CA LEU A 14 23.03 -14.81 1.30
C LEU A 14 23.26 -13.44 0.66
N ASN A 15 23.45 -12.39 1.47
CA ASN A 15 23.69 -11.02 1.00
C ASN A 15 25.12 -10.82 0.46
N ASN A 16 26.05 -11.74 0.74
CA ASN A 16 27.39 -11.73 0.13
C ASN A 16 27.44 -12.37 -1.28
N SER A 17 26.31 -12.78 -1.86
CA SER A 17 26.27 -13.27 -3.23
C SER A 17 24.88 -13.09 -3.86
N ASP A 18 24.75 -12.03 -4.65
CA ASP A 18 23.61 -11.77 -5.54
C ASP A 18 23.25 -13.01 -6.40
N ILE A 19 24.22 -13.87 -6.65
CA ILE A 19 24.07 -15.12 -7.41
C ILE A 19 23.15 -16.10 -6.69
N ARG A 20 23.28 -16.26 -5.37
CA ARG A 20 22.44 -17.20 -4.60
C ARG A 20 20.99 -16.74 -4.56
N ILE A 21 20.77 -15.46 -4.29
CA ILE A 21 19.43 -14.86 -4.32
C ILE A 21 18.82 -15.04 -5.71
N ARG A 22 19.57 -14.76 -6.78
CA ARG A 22 19.10 -14.97 -8.16
C ARG A 22 18.70 -16.41 -8.44
N VAL A 23 19.51 -17.38 -8.03
CA VAL A 23 19.18 -18.81 -8.17
C VAL A 23 17.87 -19.15 -7.46
N LEU A 24 17.69 -18.68 -6.22
CA LEU A 24 16.45 -18.91 -5.46
C LEU A 24 15.24 -18.29 -6.16
N VAL A 25 15.37 -17.07 -6.69
CA VAL A 25 14.31 -16.39 -7.46
C VAL A 25 13.97 -17.15 -8.74
N ASP A 26 14.97 -17.63 -9.48
CA ASP A 26 14.75 -18.39 -10.71
C ASP A 26 13.95 -19.68 -10.45
N LEU A 27 14.18 -20.32 -9.30
CA LEU A 27 13.53 -21.56 -8.88
C LEU A 27 12.12 -21.39 -8.30
N LEU A 28 11.65 -20.15 -8.07
CA LEU A 28 10.28 -19.89 -7.60
C LEU A 28 9.21 -20.40 -8.58
N ASN A 29 9.52 -20.43 -9.87
CA ASN A 29 8.61 -20.89 -10.92
C ASN A 29 8.70 -22.41 -11.19
N GLY A 30 9.44 -23.14 -10.35
CA GLY A 30 9.58 -24.59 -10.43
C GLY A 30 11.01 -25.07 -10.76
N PRO A 31 11.17 -26.39 -10.95
CA PRO A 31 12.50 -27.00 -11.06
C PRO A 31 13.27 -26.58 -12.33
N LEU A 32 14.55 -26.24 -12.18
CA LEU A 32 15.42 -25.84 -13.30
C LEU A 32 16.73 -26.62 -13.33
N LYS A 33 17.30 -26.82 -14.53
CA LYS A 33 18.69 -27.29 -14.68
C LYS A 33 19.65 -26.11 -14.53
N ILE A 34 20.89 -26.37 -14.09
CA ILE A 34 21.95 -25.34 -13.99
C ILE A 34 22.13 -24.59 -15.31
N ARG A 35 22.06 -25.28 -16.45
CA ARG A 35 22.15 -24.67 -17.78
C ARG A 35 21.04 -23.65 -18.04
N ASP A 36 19.83 -23.90 -17.55
CA ASP A 36 18.68 -23.03 -17.80
C ASP A 36 18.74 -21.78 -16.90
N ILE A 37 19.23 -21.94 -15.66
CA ILE A 37 19.59 -20.81 -14.77
C ILE A 37 20.73 -19.99 -15.41
N ASN A 38 21.74 -20.66 -15.96
CA ASN A 38 22.88 -20.01 -16.61
C ASN A 38 22.50 -19.19 -17.84
N LYS A 39 21.61 -19.69 -18.70
CA LYS A 39 21.14 -18.94 -19.88
C LYS A 39 20.47 -17.60 -19.55
N LYS A 40 19.89 -17.48 -18.36
CA LYS A 40 19.24 -16.25 -17.87
C LYS A 40 20.22 -15.29 -17.20
N SER A 41 21.50 -15.66 -17.10
CA SER A 41 22.51 -14.96 -16.31
C SER A 41 23.77 -14.69 -17.13
N LEU A 42 24.44 -13.57 -16.87
CA LEU A 42 25.74 -13.22 -17.47
C LEU A 42 26.92 -13.92 -16.77
N LEU A 43 26.65 -14.89 -15.89
CA LEU A 43 27.64 -15.53 -15.03
C LEU A 43 28.19 -16.82 -15.65
N SER A 44 29.38 -17.24 -15.24
CA SER A 44 29.96 -18.51 -15.70
C SER A 44 29.17 -19.72 -15.18
N TYR A 45 29.15 -20.80 -15.96
CA TYR A 45 28.51 -22.06 -15.57
C TYR A 45 29.07 -22.60 -14.24
N SER A 46 30.40 -22.55 -14.07
CA SER A 46 31.07 -23.01 -12.85
C SER A 46 30.65 -22.23 -11.60
N SER A 47 30.48 -20.91 -11.73
CA SER A 47 30.02 -20.06 -10.63
C SER A 47 28.59 -20.41 -10.20
N ILE A 48 27.67 -20.59 -11.16
CA ILE A 48 26.29 -20.98 -10.86
C ILE A 48 26.24 -22.38 -10.26
N SER A 49 26.96 -23.34 -10.85
CA SER A 49 27.02 -24.72 -10.34
C SER A 49 27.51 -24.76 -8.89
N SER A 50 28.57 -24.02 -8.57
CA SER A 50 29.10 -23.95 -7.20
C SER A 50 28.08 -23.33 -6.23
N ASN A 51 27.39 -22.25 -6.62
CA ASN A 51 26.37 -21.63 -5.76
C ASN A 51 25.12 -22.50 -5.58
N VAL A 52 24.67 -23.21 -6.61
CA VAL A 52 23.57 -24.18 -6.51
C VAL A 52 23.93 -25.30 -5.53
N HIS A 53 25.15 -25.86 -5.63
CA HIS A 53 25.59 -26.89 -4.69
C HIS A 53 25.69 -26.37 -3.25
N LYS A 54 26.21 -25.16 -3.03
CA LYS A 54 26.18 -24.54 -1.69
C LYS A 54 24.76 -24.37 -1.16
N LEU A 55 23.81 -23.96 -2.00
CA LEU A 55 22.40 -23.87 -1.60
C LEU A 55 21.79 -25.25 -1.28
N CYS A 56 22.30 -26.33 -1.88
CA CYS A 56 21.96 -27.70 -1.48
C CYS A 56 22.58 -28.10 -0.14
N ASP A 57 23.85 -27.78 0.07
CA ASP A 57 24.56 -28.09 1.32
C ASP A 57 23.88 -27.44 2.53
N GLU A 58 23.35 -26.22 2.35
CA GLU A 58 22.59 -25.48 3.37
C GLU A 58 21.08 -25.81 3.38
N GLY A 59 20.61 -26.71 2.51
CA GLY A 59 19.23 -27.20 2.53
C GLY A 59 18.16 -26.27 1.96
N TYR A 60 18.50 -25.16 1.29
CA TYR A 60 17.52 -24.29 0.60
C TYR A 60 17.08 -24.85 -0.75
N VAL A 61 17.93 -25.64 -1.39
CA VAL A 61 17.68 -26.22 -2.72
C VAL A 61 17.91 -27.72 -2.66
N GLU A 62 17.09 -28.50 -3.37
CA GLU A 62 17.30 -29.93 -3.50
C GLU A 62 17.39 -30.35 -4.97
N LYS A 63 18.10 -31.46 -5.21
CA LYS A 63 18.25 -32.03 -6.55
C LYS A 63 17.12 -33.03 -6.80
N ILE A 64 16.42 -32.86 -7.91
CA ILE A 64 15.40 -33.78 -8.41
C ILE A 64 15.77 -34.22 -9.81
N HIS A 65 16.10 -35.51 -9.95
CA HIS A 65 16.64 -36.08 -11.19
C HIS A 65 17.84 -35.28 -11.71
N ASN A 66 17.66 -34.52 -12.79
CA ASN A 66 18.68 -33.69 -13.43
C ASN A 66 18.42 -32.18 -13.26
N SER A 67 17.49 -31.80 -12.38
CA SER A 67 17.10 -30.44 -12.09
C SER A 67 17.23 -30.15 -10.59
N PHE A 68 17.06 -28.89 -10.23
CA PHE A 68 17.08 -28.38 -8.87
C PHE A 68 15.78 -27.65 -8.58
N GLN A 69 15.29 -27.70 -7.34
CA GLN A 69 14.10 -26.95 -6.90
C GLN A 69 14.30 -26.40 -5.49
N LEU A 70 13.46 -25.44 -5.10
CA LEU A 70 13.43 -24.96 -3.72
C LEU A 70 12.93 -26.07 -2.79
N THR A 71 13.56 -26.20 -1.62
CA THR A 71 12.95 -26.89 -0.49
C THR A 71 11.90 -25.97 0.16
N ASN A 72 11.13 -26.50 1.13
CA ASN A 72 10.23 -25.67 1.94
C ASN A 72 10.99 -24.54 2.66
N LEU A 73 12.20 -24.82 3.16
CA LEU A 73 13.05 -23.81 3.79
C LEU A 73 13.47 -22.73 2.79
N GLY A 74 13.93 -23.13 1.60
CA GLY A 74 14.26 -22.21 0.51
C GLY A 74 13.10 -21.31 0.11
N LEU A 75 11.90 -21.88 -0.01
CA LEU A 75 10.69 -21.15 -0.37
C LEU A 75 10.29 -20.11 0.68
N ILE A 76 10.24 -20.50 1.97
CA ILE A 76 9.92 -19.57 3.07
C ILE A 76 10.94 -18.42 3.08
N TYR A 77 12.23 -18.76 2.99
CA TYR A 77 13.31 -17.78 3.04
C TYR A 77 13.21 -16.76 1.91
N ILE A 78 13.14 -17.21 0.64
CA ILE A 78 13.14 -16.30 -0.50
C ILE A 78 11.87 -15.44 -0.53
N THR A 79 10.74 -15.97 -0.05
CA THR A 79 9.47 -15.22 0.05
C THR A 79 9.61 -14.05 1.02
N ILE A 80 10.15 -14.29 2.21
CA ILE A 80 10.39 -13.24 3.21
C ILE A 80 11.40 -12.22 2.69
N LEU A 81 12.46 -12.67 2.02
CA LEU A 81 13.49 -11.78 1.50
C LEU A 81 12.95 -10.86 0.38
N LEU A 82 12.10 -11.38 -0.51
CA LEU A 82 11.45 -10.59 -1.54
C LEU A 82 10.47 -9.57 -0.95
N ASP A 83 9.69 -9.97 0.05
CA ASP A 83 8.79 -9.05 0.76
C ASP A 83 9.58 -7.93 1.45
N PHE A 84 10.69 -8.28 2.12
CA PHE A 84 11.59 -7.28 2.72
C PHE A 84 12.20 -6.34 1.68
N ARG A 85 12.62 -6.85 0.53
CA ARG A 85 13.10 -6.03 -0.60
C ARG A 85 12.03 -5.05 -1.09
N ASP A 86 10.78 -5.47 -1.14
CA ASP A 86 9.64 -4.62 -1.51
C ASP A 86 9.38 -3.54 -0.43
N VAL A 87 9.50 -3.86 0.86
CA VAL A 87 9.47 -2.85 1.95
C VAL A 87 10.56 -1.80 1.75
N ILE A 88 11.81 -2.22 1.49
CA ILE A 88 12.92 -1.30 1.26
C ILE A 88 12.62 -0.38 0.09
N SER A 89 12.12 -0.92 -1.04
CA SER A 89 11.74 -0.10 -2.20
C SER A 89 10.69 0.95 -1.84
N THR A 90 9.60 0.55 -1.17
CA THR A 90 8.53 1.46 -0.72
C THR A 90 9.08 2.62 0.12
N ILE A 91 10.02 2.33 1.03
CA ILE A 91 10.63 3.33 1.90
C ILE A 91 11.58 4.24 1.11
N THR A 92 12.45 3.67 0.27
CA THR A 92 13.48 4.45 -0.44
C THR A 92 12.90 5.34 -1.53
N ASP A 93 11.95 4.81 -2.31
CA ASP A 93 11.38 5.49 -3.47
C ASP A 93 10.57 6.74 -3.06
N ASN A 94 10.02 6.72 -1.85
CA ASN A 94 9.18 7.78 -1.30
C ASN A 94 9.70 8.30 0.06
N SER A 95 11.03 8.26 0.26
CA SER A 95 11.66 8.53 1.57
C SER A 95 11.33 9.89 2.17
N ASP A 96 11.25 10.95 1.37
CA ASP A 96 10.88 12.29 1.81
C ASP A 96 9.41 12.40 2.23
N PHE A 97 8.53 11.62 1.62
CA PHE A 97 7.15 11.50 2.10
C PHE A 97 7.13 10.84 3.48
N TRP A 98 7.84 9.73 3.68
CA TRP A 98 7.84 9.09 5.01
C TRP A 98 8.53 9.94 6.09
N LEU A 99 9.59 10.68 5.72
CA LEU A 99 10.36 11.49 6.65
C LEU A 99 9.59 12.70 7.17
N ASP A 100 8.83 13.36 6.30
CA ASP A 100 8.18 14.65 6.63
C ASP A 100 6.80 14.50 7.29
N HIS A 101 6.22 13.30 7.27
CA HIS A 101 4.84 13.07 7.67
C HIS A 101 4.69 12.32 9.00
N ASP A 102 3.63 12.67 9.71
CA ASP A 102 3.15 11.95 10.88
C ASP A 102 2.45 10.66 10.45
N ILE A 103 3.03 9.53 10.84
CA ILE A 103 2.50 8.18 10.58
C ILE A 103 1.74 7.60 11.78
N SER A 104 1.49 8.37 12.84
CA SER A 104 0.80 7.88 14.05
C SER A 104 -0.63 7.41 13.81
N SER A 105 -1.19 7.73 12.64
CA SER A 105 -2.51 7.27 12.17
C SER A 105 -2.50 5.84 11.64
N LEU A 106 -1.31 5.25 11.44
CA LEU A 106 -1.10 3.88 11.01
C LEU A 106 -0.71 3.01 12.20
N SER A 107 -1.30 1.82 12.29
CA SER A 107 -0.93 0.82 13.30
C SER A 107 0.40 0.14 12.94
N ILE A 108 1.00 -0.55 13.91
CA ILE A 108 2.19 -1.39 13.66
C ILE A 108 1.89 -2.46 12.61
N ASP A 109 0.67 -3.00 12.58
CA ASP A 109 0.27 -4.00 11.58
C ASP A 109 0.15 -3.42 10.18
N ASP A 110 -0.22 -2.14 10.05
CA ASP A 110 -0.22 -1.43 8.77
C ASP A 110 1.21 -1.20 8.28
N LEU A 111 2.12 -0.83 9.19
CA LEU A 111 3.54 -0.62 8.90
C LEU A 111 4.26 -1.93 8.52
N ASN A 112 3.89 -3.04 9.16
CA ASN A 112 4.42 -4.38 8.84
C ASN A 112 4.03 -4.86 7.43
N LYS A 113 3.06 -4.20 6.78
CA LYS A 113 2.58 -4.55 5.44
C LYS A 113 2.97 -3.53 4.37
N LEU A 114 3.97 -2.69 4.62
CA LEU A 114 4.45 -1.66 3.68
C LEU A 114 4.92 -2.21 2.32
N SER A 115 5.32 -3.48 2.22
CA SER A 115 5.59 -4.14 0.94
C SER A 115 4.40 -4.09 -0.02
N SER A 116 3.17 -3.99 0.52
CA SER A 116 1.94 -3.85 -0.26
C SER A 116 1.89 -2.56 -1.08
N LEU A 117 2.65 -1.53 -0.68
CA LEU A 117 2.75 -0.25 -1.37
C LEU A 117 3.90 -0.19 -2.38
N GLU A 118 4.58 -1.31 -2.67
CA GLU A 118 5.62 -1.34 -3.70
C GLU A 118 5.09 -0.84 -5.05
N GLY A 119 5.90 -0.02 -5.73
CA GLY A 119 5.55 0.59 -7.00
C GLY A 119 4.47 1.67 -6.92
N SER A 120 4.16 2.20 -5.73
CA SER A 120 3.29 3.38 -5.58
C SER A 120 3.98 4.65 -6.08
N GLU A 121 3.22 5.52 -6.74
CA GLU A 121 3.67 6.80 -7.26
C GLU A 121 3.37 7.92 -6.28
N LEU A 122 4.37 8.75 -5.98
CA LEU A 122 4.15 9.98 -5.23
C LEU A 122 3.87 11.17 -6.15
N ILE A 123 2.60 11.58 -6.19
CA ILE A 123 2.17 12.77 -6.92
C ILE A 123 2.54 14.01 -6.10
N ARG A 124 3.29 14.93 -6.73
CA ARG A 124 3.76 16.17 -6.10
C ARG A 124 3.34 17.40 -6.89
N CYS A 125 2.78 18.38 -6.21
CA CYS A 125 2.64 19.73 -6.76
C CYS A 125 4.03 20.32 -7.05
N ASN A 126 4.10 21.18 -8.06
CA ASN A 126 5.32 21.92 -8.40
C ASN A 126 4.96 23.34 -8.85
N SER A 127 5.97 24.17 -9.13
CA SER A 127 5.75 25.56 -9.52
C SER A 127 4.93 25.75 -10.81
N MET A 128 4.90 24.75 -11.69
CA MET A 128 4.11 24.78 -12.93
C MET A 128 2.68 24.26 -12.72
N ASP A 129 2.47 23.37 -11.74
CA ASP A 129 1.15 22.85 -11.38
C ASP A 129 0.98 22.70 -9.86
N ILE A 130 0.60 23.81 -9.22
CA ILE A 130 0.34 23.88 -7.78
C ILE A 130 -0.95 23.14 -7.36
N TYR A 131 -1.77 22.70 -8.32
CA TYR A 131 -3.02 21.98 -8.08
C TYR A 131 -2.97 20.52 -8.54
N LYS A 132 -1.76 19.98 -8.82
CA LYS A 132 -1.59 18.65 -9.41
C LYS A 132 -2.27 17.55 -8.59
N THR A 133 -2.03 17.51 -7.28
CA THR A 133 -2.64 16.53 -6.38
C THR A 133 -4.17 16.59 -6.42
N HIS A 134 -4.72 17.80 -6.38
CA HIS A 134 -6.15 18.04 -6.43
C HIS A 134 -6.80 17.65 -7.77
N LYS A 135 -6.11 17.91 -8.90
CA LYS A 135 -6.55 17.47 -10.23
C LYS A 135 -6.58 15.95 -10.34
N GLU A 136 -5.53 15.29 -9.85
CA GLU A 136 -5.47 13.81 -9.83
C GLU A 136 -6.59 13.22 -8.96
N PHE A 137 -6.80 13.77 -7.77
CA PHE A 137 -7.89 13.34 -6.89
C PHE A 137 -9.27 13.47 -7.56
N LYS A 138 -9.55 14.60 -8.21
CA LYS A 138 -10.77 14.82 -8.99
C LYS A 138 -10.93 13.81 -10.13
N ARG A 139 -9.84 13.54 -10.86
CA ARG A 139 -9.83 12.56 -11.96
C ARG A 139 -10.21 11.17 -11.47
N LEU A 140 -9.61 10.74 -10.36
CA LEU A 140 -9.86 9.45 -9.74
C LEU A 140 -11.33 9.32 -9.29
N PHE A 141 -11.85 10.30 -8.55
CA PHE A 141 -13.24 10.30 -8.09
C PHE A 141 -14.25 10.25 -9.24
N LYS A 142 -13.99 10.99 -10.32
CA LYS A 142 -14.90 11.03 -11.48
C LYS A 142 -15.03 9.67 -12.19
N ASN A 143 -13.97 8.87 -12.19
CA ASN A 143 -13.91 7.59 -12.90
C ASN A 143 -14.27 6.39 -12.01
N SER A 144 -14.40 6.61 -10.70
CA SER A 144 -14.66 5.56 -9.72
C SER A 144 -16.06 4.97 -9.83
N ARG A 145 -16.17 3.66 -9.64
CA ARG A 145 -17.46 2.93 -9.56
C ARG A 145 -17.91 2.61 -8.14
N ASN A 146 -17.01 2.75 -7.19
CA ASN A 146 -17.27 2.74 -5.75
C ASN A 146 -16.16 3.56 -5.08
N LEU A 147 -16.45 4.08 -3.89
CA LEU A 147 -15.45 4.74 -3.07
C LEU A 147 -15.62 4.41 -1.59
N LYS A 148 -14.50 4.19 -0.92
CA LYS A 148 -14.36 4.26 0.53
C LYS A 148 -13.39 5.40 0.82
N VAL A 149 -13.82 6.38 1.62
CA VAL A 149 -13.08 7.63 1.80
C VAL A 149 -13.01 8.02 3.27
N ILE A 150 -11.81 8.39 3.73
CA ILE A 150 -11.57 9.05 5.00
C ILE A 150 -11.07 10.46 4.70
N PHE A 151 -11.78 11.48 5.18
CA PHE A 151 -11.32 12.85 5.09
C PHE A 151 -11.02 13.43 6.48
N PRO A 152 -9.81 13.97 6.69
CA PRO A 152 -9.47 14.68 7.91
C PRO A 152 -9.68 16.19 7.82
N TYR A 153 -10.12 16.70 6.67
CA TYR A 153 -10.40 18.12 6.42
C TYR A 153 -11.58 18.29 5.46
N LEU A 154 -12.20 19.47 5.51
CA LEU A 154 -13.27 19.85 4.60
C LEU A 154 -12.73 20.75 3.47
N HIS A 155 -12.51 20.17 2.30
CA HIS A 155 -12.26 20.96 1.09
C HIS A 155 -13.59 21.31 0.40
N PRO A 156 -13.83 22.57 -0.02
CA PRO A 156 -15.13 23.02 -0.57
C PRO A 156 -15.65 22.26 -1.81
N GLU A 157 -14.78 21.54 -2.51
CA GLU A 157 -15.14 20.78 -3.71
C GLU A 157 -15.39 19.28 -3.47
N TYR A 158 -14.91 18.72 -2.37
CA TYR A 158 -15.03 17.27 -2.10
C TYR A 158 -16.47 16.85 -1.78
N PRO A 159 -17.23 17.57 -0.94
CA PRO A 159 -18.67 17.34 -0.80
C PRO A 159 -19.41 17.36 -2.14
N LYS A 160 -19.06 18.29 -3.05
CA LYS A 160 -19.68 18.43 -4.37
C LYS A 160 -19.33 17.27 -5.30
N LEU A 161 -18.14 16.70 -5.19
CA LEU A 161 -17.76 15.46 -5.89
C LEU A 161 -18.60 14.30 -5.38
N ILE A 162 -18.68 14.11 -4.06
CA ILE A 162 -19.47 13.05 -3.42
C ILE A 162 -20.95 13.16 -3.81
N ARG A 163 -21.55 14.35 -3.73
CA ARG A 163 -22.92 14.63 -4.17
C ARG A 163 -23.19 14.10 -5.59
N ARG A 164 -22.27 14.34 -6.53
CA ARG A 164 -22.41 13.85 -7.92
C ARG A 164 -22.36 12.34 -8.03
N LEU A 165 -21.59 11.66 -7.18
CA LEU A 165 -21.51 10.20 -7.16
C LEU A 165 -22.78 9.59 -6.56
N ILE A 166 -23.27 10.15 -5.45
CA ILE A 166 -24.53 9.74 -4.83
C ILE A 166 -25.69 9.83 -5.84
N LEU A 167 -25.81 10.96 -6.54
CA LEU A 167 -26.86 11.18 -7.54
C LEU A 167 -26.76 10.25 -8.76
N LYS A 168 -25.60 9.65 -9.01
CA LYS A 168 -25.38 8.63 -10.05
C LYS A 168 -25.64 7.20 -9.56
N GLY A 169 -26.03 7.01 -8.29
CA GLY A 169 -26.19 5.68 -7.70
C GLY A 169 -24.87 4.97 -7.39
N ILE A 170 -23.73 5.68 -7.43
CA ILE A 170 -22.42 5.10 -7.10
C ILE A 170 -22.32 4.94 -5.59
N LYS A 171 -21.82 3.79 -5.14
CA LYS A 171 -21.62 3.50 -3.71
C LYS A 171 -20.46 4.33 -3.15
N VAL A 172 -20.72 5.08 -2.09
CA VAL A 172 -19.70 5.86 -1.36
C VAL A 172 -19.85 5.63 0.14
N ASP A 173 -18.79 5.15 0.79
CA ASP A 173 -18.68 5.10 2.25
C ASP A 173 -17.71 6.20 2.70
N LEU A 174 -18.18 7.13 3.53
CA LEU A 174 -17.44 8.30 3.97
C LEU A 174 -17.23 8.28 5.49
N ILE A 175 -15.98 8.45 5.93
CA ILE A 175 -15.62 8.69 7.33
C ILE A 175 -14.97 10.07 7.44
N VAL A 176 -15.40 10.84 8.44
CA VAL A 176 -14.89 12.19 8.71
C VAL A 176 -14.67 12.41 10.21
N SER A 177 -13.93 13.45 10.59
CA SER A 177 -13.94 13.90 11.98
C SER A 177 -15.27 14.57 12.31
N ARG A 178 -15.66 14.57 13.60
CA ARG A 178 -16.90 15.19 14.07
C ARG A 178 -17.01 16.67 13.67
N ASP A 179 -15.91 17.40 13.75
CA ASP A 179 -15.88 18.85 13.55
C ASP A 179 -16.21 19.29 12.12
N ILE A 180 -15.97 18.42 11.14
CA ILE A 180 -16.24 18.70 9.72
C ILE A 180 -17.50 18.01 9.19
N LEU A 181 -18.14 17.16 9.99
CA LEU A 181 -19.32 16.37 9.61
C LEU A 181 -20.46 17.24 9.09
N ASP A 182 -20.85 18.26 9.86
CA ASP A 182 -21.98 19.12 9.51
C ASP A 182 -21.69 19.93 8.24
N GLY A 183 -20.44 20.31 8.02
CA GLY A 183 -19.99 20.96 6.79
C GLY A 183 -20.11 20.04 5.57
N PHE A 184 -19.69 18.78 5.68
CA PHE A 184 -19.91 17.79 4.63
C PHE A 184 -21.39 17.57 4.33
N ILE A 185 -22.23 17.38 5.35
CA ILE A 185 -23.67 17.17 5.18
C ILE A 185 -24.32 18.37 4.47
N LYS A 186 -23.97 19.59 4.92
CA LYS A 186 -24.47 20.83 4.32
C LYS A 186 -24.08 20.95 2.85
N ASP A 187 -22.81 20.73 2.52
CA ASP A 187 -22.28 20.96 1.18
C ASP A 187 -22.59 19.82 0.19
N ILE A 188 -22.83 18.60 0.67
CA ILE A 188 -23.46 17.53 -0.12
C ILE A 188 -24.94 17.86 -0.37
N GLY A 189 -25.59 18.44 0.63
CA GLY A 189 -27.02 18.74 0.67
C GLY A 189 -27.79 17.66 1.43
N LYS A 190 -28.49 18.06 2.50
CA LYS A 190 -29.22 17.15 3.41
C LYS A 190 -30.14 16.17 2.69
N ASP A 191 -30.89 16.64 1.69
CA ASP A 191 -31.81 15.77 0.93
C ASP A 191 -31.06 14.72 0.10
N VAL A 192 -29.89 15.07 -0.45
CA VAL A 192 -29.05 14.12 -1.19
C VAL A 192 -28.44 13.09 -0.24
N VAL A 193 -28.02 13.51 0.96
CA VAL A 193 -27.54 12.60 2.01
C VAL A 193 -28.65 11.63 2.43
N LYS A 194 -29.83 12.14 2.78
CA LYS A 194 -31.00 11.33 3.17
C LYS A 194 -31.36 10.33 2.08
N LYS A 195 -31.43 10.80 0.82
CA LYS A 195 -31.72 9.94 -0.34
C LYS A 195 -30.65 8.86 -0.53
N GLY A 196 -29.36 9.21 -0.51
CA GLY A 196 -28.28 8.25 -0.73
C GLY A 196 -28.22 7.15 0.34
N ILE A 197 -28.52 7.50 1.59
CA ILE A 197 -28.62 6.53 2.69
C ILE A 197 -29.83 5.61 2.48
N TYR A 198 -30.99 6.18 2.14
CA TYR A 198 -32.20 5.41 1.84
C TYR A 198 -32.03 4.46 0.64
N ASP A 199 -31.40 4.93 -0.44
CA ASP A 199 -31.10 4.16 -1.65
C ASP A 199 -29.97 3.13 -1.43
N GLY A 200 -29.29 3.15 -0.27
CA GLY A 200 -28.23 2.21 0.12
C GLY A 200 -26.90 2.43 -0.60
N ASN A 201 -26.73 3.54 -1.31
CA ASN A 201 -25.49 3.86 -2.04
C ASN A 201 -24.64 4.95 -1.35
N PHE A 202 -25.04 5.43 -0.18
CA PHE A 202 -24.23 6.34 0.63
C PHE A 202 -24.23 5.94 2.09
N SER A 203 -23.04 5.93 2.71
CA SER A 203 -22.89 5.89 4.16
C SER A 203 -21.97 7.01 4.60
N ILE A 204 -22.28 7.62 5.75
CA ILE A 204 -21.42 8.60 6.39
C ILE A 204 -21.33 8.27 7.88
N LYS A 205 -20.11 8.13 8.37
CA LYS A 205 -19.78 7.94 9.77
C LYS A 205 -18.79 9.01 10.23
N TYR A 206 -18.66 9.17 11.54
CA TYR A 206 -17.70 10.11 12.11
C TYR A 206 -16.95 9.53 13.30
N LEU A 207 -15.74 10.05 13.50
CA LEU A 207 -14.93 9.82 14.69
C LEU A 207 -14.98 11.07 15.59
N SER A 208 -14.98 10.85 16.90
CA SER A 208 -14.97 11.92 17.91
C SER A 208 -13.60 12.60 18.09
N HIS A 209 -12.54 11.99 17.55
CA HIS A 209 -11.17 12.47 17.62
C HIS A 209 -10.65 12.88 16.24
N ASP A 210 -9.53 13.59 16.23
CA ASP A 210 -8.86 14.03 15.02
C ASP A 210 -8.36 12.85 14.19
N ILE A 211 -8.62 12.92 12.89
CA ILE A 211 -8.11 11.97 11.90
C ILE A 211 -6.85 12.57 11.29
N LYS A 212 -5.76 11.80 11.23
CA LYS A 212 -4.48 12.25 10.65
C LYS A 212 -4.11 11.56 9.33
N ILE A 213 -5.10 10.98 8.66
CA ILE A 213 -4.93 10.32 7.37
C ILE A 213 -6.08 10.72 6.43
N ALA A 214 -5.72 11.08 5.21
CA ALA A 214 -6.65 11.17 4.09
C ALA A 214 -6.50 9.91 3.24
N LEU A 215 -7.58 9.15 3.11
CA LEU A 215 -7.58 7.86 2.44
C LEU A 215 -8.72 7.84 1.42
N ALA A 216 -8.45 7.44 0.19
CA ALA A 216 -9.50 7.15 -0.77
C ALA A 216 -9.20 5.87 -1.51
N ILE A 217 -10.17 4.96 -1.54
CA ILE A 217 -10.02 3.61 -2.06
C ILE A 217 -11.16 3.34 -3.03
N SER A 218 -10.84 2.74 -4.16
CA SER A 218 -11.78 2.10 -5.05
C SER A 218 -11.26 0.71 -5.43
N ASN A 219 -11.98 0.00 -6.31
CA ASN A 219 -11.47 -1.25 -6.89
C ASN A 219 -10.23 -1.06 -7.78
N GLU A 220 -9.92 0.18 -8.18
CA GLU A 220 -8.87 0.48 -9.18
C GLU A 220 -7.68 1.23 -8.58
N PHE A 221 -7.83 1.85 -7.40
CA PHE A 221 -6.76 2.61 -6.79
C PHE A 221 -6.91 2.77 -5.28
N ILE A 222 -5.81 3.17 -4.66
CA ILE A 222 -5.72 3.76 -3.32
C ILE A 222 -4.95 5.07 -3.41
N THR A 223 -5.39 6.08 -2.68
CA THR A 223 -4.59 7.28 -2.41
C THR A 223 -4.40 7.49 -0.91
N VAL A 224 -3.19 7.85 -0.50
CA VAL A 224 -2.82 8.16 0.88
C VAL A 224 -2.25 9.57 0.95
N GLY A 225 -2.88 10.41 1.76
CA GLY A 225 -2.38 11.72 2.17
C GLY A 225 -2.20 11.75 3.68
N LEU A 226 -1.15 12.39 4.15
CA LEU A 226 -0.81 12.44 5.57
C LEU A 226 -0.62 13.89 6.05
N PHE A 227 -0.60 14.05 7.36
CA PHE A 227 -0.22 15.30 8.00
C PHE A 227 1.30 15.38 8.10
N LYS A 228 1.84 16.57 8.05
CA LYS A 228 3.24 16.82 8.37
C LYS A 228 3.46 16.73 9.88
N LEU A 229 4.72 16.58 10.28
CA LEU A 229 5.10 16.57 11.70
C LEU A 229 4.74 17.88 12.43
N ASP A 230 4.56 19.00 11.72
CA ASP A 230 4.12 20.27 12.29
C ASP A 230 2.59 20.35 12.54
N GLY A 231 1.84 19.29 12.22
CA GLY A 231 0.39 19.21 12.40
C GLY A 231 -0.43 19.80 11.26
N THR A 232 0.19 20.29 10.18
CA THR A 232 -0.52 20.76 8.98
C THR A 232 -0.78 19.62 7.99
N TYR A 233 -1.92 19.63 7.32
CA TYR A 233 -2.20 18.66 6.26
C TYR A 233 -1.36 18.94 5.01
N ASP A 234 -0.67 17.92 4.47
CA ASP A 234 0.08 18.08 3.24
C ASP A 234 -0.80 17.93 1.99
N GLN A 235 -1.31 19.04 1.50
CA GLN A 235 -2.06 19.09 0.26
C GLN A 235 -1.20 18.95 -1.02
N ASN A 236 0.14 19.05 -0.91
CA ASN A 236 1.05 19.09 -2.04
C ASN A 236 1.60 17.72 -2.43
N ARG A 237 1.43 16.71 -1.58
CA ARG A 237 1.90 15.34 -1.81
C ARG A 237 0.78 14.34 -1.62
N LEU A 238 0.68 13.38 -2.54
CA LEU A 238 -0.33 12.33 -2.52
C LEU A 238 0.29 11.03 -3.02
N LEU A 239 0.34 10.01 -2.18
CA LEU A 239 0.78 8.67 -2.59
C LEU A 239 -0.37 7.98 -3.31
N LEU A 240 -0.13 7.43 -4.50
CA LEU A 240 -1.13 6.78 -5.35
C LEU A 240 -0.63 5.39 -5.75
N SER A 241 -1.52 4.39 -5.68
CA SER A 241 -1.25 3.07 -6.21
C SER A 241 -2.49 2.48 -6.89
N ASN A 242 -2.26 1.68 -7.93
CA ASN A 242 -3.28 0.86 -8.58
C ASN A 242 -3.07 -0.65 -8.36
N LYS A 243 -2.12 -1.01 -7.48
CA LYS A 243 -1.81 -2.41 -7.18
C LYS A 243 -2.87 -2.99 -6.26
N LYS A 244 -3.29 -4.24 -6.53
CA LYS A 244 -4.28 -4.93 -5.70
C LYS A 244 -3.84 -5.06 -4.24
N LYS A 245 -2.55 -5.36 -3.99
CA LYS A 245 -2.00 -5.44 -2.63
C LYS A 245 -2.14 -4.09 -1.89
N ALA A 246 -1.82 -2.99 -2.55
CA ALA A 246 -1.95 -1.64 -1.98
C ALA A 246 -3.42 -1.31 -1.66
N ILE A 247 -4.35 -1.67 -2.54
CA ILE A 247 -5.79 -1.50 -2.31
C ILE A 247 -6.24 -2.29 -1.08
N SER A 248 -5.83 -3.56 -0.96
CA SER A 248 -6.12 -4.39 0.22
C SER A 248 -5.51 -3.83 1.52
N TRP A 249 -4.30 -3.27 1.44
CA TRP A 249 -3.68 -2.57 2.57
C TRP A 249 -4.53 -1.38 3.02
N GLY A 250 -4.99 -0.54 2.09
CA GLY A 250 -5.88 0.58 2.41
C GLY A 250 -7.23 0.14 2.98
N LEU A 251 -7.80 -0.95 2.46
CA LEU A 251 -9.06 -1.49 2.98
C LEU A 251 -8.92 -1.92 4.44
N THR A 252 -7.79 -2.56 4.80
CA THR A 252 -7.52 -2.94 6.19
C THR A 252 -7.51 -1.72 7.12
N ILE A 253 -6.89 -0.62 6.67
CA ILE A 253 -6.90 0.65 7.42
C ILE A 253 -8.32 1.21 7.48
N PHE A 254 -9.03 1.28 6.36
CA PHE A 254 -10.40 1.81 6.32
C PHE A 254 -11.32 1.05 7.28
N ASP A 255 -11.27 -0.27 7.27
CA ASP A 255 -12.11 -1.11 8.12
C ASP A 255 -11.81 -0.86 9.61
N SER A 256 -10.54 -0.69 9.98
CA SER A 256 -10.17 -0.30 11.35
C SER A 256 -10.77 1.05 11.78
N TYR A 257 -10.81 2.05 10.89
CA TYR A 257 -11.48 3.33 11.17
C TYR A 257 -13.01 3.15 11.21
N ASP A 258 -13.58 2.35 10.31
CA ASP A 258 -15.02 2.11 10.20
C ASP A 258 -15.61 1.40 11.41
N ASP A 259 -14.87 0.45 11.99
CA ASP A 259 -15.21 -0.29 13.21
C ASP A 259 -15.29 0.60 14.44
N ASN A 260 -14.52 1.69 14.46
CA ASN A 260 -14.48 2.65 15.57
C ASN A 260 -15.37 3.89 15.34
N ALA A 261 -15.92 4.05 14.12
CA ALA A 261 -16.70 5.23 13.74
C ALA A 261 -18.18 5.09 14.10
N LEU A 262 -18.77 6.20 14.52
CA LEU A 262 -20.19 6.28 14.87
C LEU A 262 -21.02 6.61 13.61
N PRO A 263 -22.16 5.93 13.39
CA PRO A 263 -23.04 6.23 12.28
C PRO A 263 -23.72 7.60 12.45
N LEU A 264 -24.02 8.26 11.33
CA LEU A 264 -24.90 9.42 11.36
C LEU A 264 -26.34 8.99 11.70
N ILE A 265 -26.88 9.52 12.79
CA ILE A 265 -28.30 9.42 13.13
C ILE A 265 -28.98 10.66 12.55
N LEU A 266 -29.87 10.45 11.58
CA LEU A 266 -30.64 11.52 10.96
C LEU A 266 -31.99 11.65 11.65
N ASP A 267 -32.27 12.83 12.21
CA ASP A 267 -33.61 13.25 12.61
C ASP A 267 -34.50 13.59 11.39
#